data_AF-A0A534T908-F1
#
_entry.id   AF-A0A534T908-F1
#
_cell.length_a   1.000
_cell.length_b   1.000
_cell.length_c   1.000
_cell.angle_alpha   90.00
_cell.angle_beta   90.00
_cell.angle_gamma   90.00
#
_symmetry.space_group_name_H-M   'P 1'
#
loop_
_entity.id
_entity.type
_entity.pdbx_description
1 polymer ?
#
loop_
_entity_poly.entity_id
_entity_poly.type
_entity_poly.pdbx_seq_one_letter_code
_entity_poly.pdbx_strand_id
1 'polypeptide(L)'
;MAAGVWYTLEFRVTGTDALVHLVPAFAVAALCAGPLAWRRGCAAAPRATVSLVLLATAFLVPTLAWTVPLLRTLGRDRFLYEVFLVGADYQSLYYKPHPSPESYALLVVAAMLGAAIAGRLVAARRLRPWPALVAIAAVGAAVKLTALRTGIAPEGLVHSITAQFENASFWLAVVANFGAVVWLWRAGRAGLHRSERARAMLVLVPLAVAMYLQMFPRSDFMHQITAVPLTAAVACALLDRVAAWWASGMWPGGWNGQRLVRGAVQAAAAVILLLVFGEKIAGPLQAWSNAAPHTPMTSRLDVHVEAAAGDELEAIASTVSFLRAHTTESEAAWSFPATSGLLFAAGRTNVAPHDYWYPGRPDRAEEARVLGLLRDARPRFIVTLGRGWNFFAEAPVYFENLRSFVVGEYRLAARFGRYDVLARRDVADADPSFPVVAARLAGASDAESGREAVLVGNLERRRQAAWRWMDALTPAETAAARLPDDSRDALLLLRALRDGGDIRAAAWAILGFESQDPRIRGEAVDAMLALTQALRSARARFANDFDAASCRPFVAPWAERARALASIDRLRPFADAVIELSGAATDGADREPSGTSSH
;
A
#
# COMPACT_ATOMS: atom_id res chain seq x y z
N MET A 1 -2.43 22.02 19.44
CA MET A 1 -2.42 20.67 18.83
C MET A 1 -3.62 20.47 17.91
N ALA A 2 -4.86 20.34 18.40
CA ALA A 2 -6.05 20.13 17.53
C ALA A 2 -6.20 21.16 16.41
N ALA A 3 -6.00 22.46 16.70
CA ALA A 3 -6.01 23.51 15.66
C ALA A 3 -4.86 23.37 14.63
N GLY A 4 -3.70 22.87 15.03
CA GLY A 4 -2.59 22.59 14.11
C GLY A 4 -2.87 21.38 13.22
N VAL A 5 -3.53 20.35 13.76
CA VAL A 5 -4.00 19.18 12.97
C VAL A 5 -5.09 19.59 11.97
N TRP A 6 -5.99 20.50 12.39
CA TRP A 6 -7.01 21.04 11.51
C TRP A 6 -6.40 21.87 10.37
N TYR A 7 -5.36 22.66 10.66
CA TYR A 7 -4.57 23.35 9.65
C TYR A 7 -3.90 22.38 8.67
N THR A 8 -3.30 21.28 9.15
CA THR A 8 -2.69 20.27 8.26
C THR A 8 -3.69 19.54 7.37
N LEU A 9 -4.98 19.56 7.71
CA LEU A 9 -6.07 19.07 6.87
C LEU A 9 -6.66 20.17 5.98
N GLU A 10 -5.95 21.28 5.78
CA GLU A 10 -6.39 22.45 5.01
C GLU A 10 -7.76 22.98 5.46
N PHE A 11 -8.02 22.89 6.76
CA PHE A 11 -9.30 23.21 7.36
C PHE A 11 -10.49 22.37 6.89
N ARG A 12 -10.26 21.28 6.13
CA ARG A 12 -11.32 20.35 5.73
C ARG A 12 -11.90 19.67 6.97
N VAL A 13 -13.21 19.80 7.13
CA VAL A 13 -14.00 19.17 8.21
C VAL A 13 -14.93 18.08 7.68
N THR A 14 -14.91 17.85 6.36
CA THR A 14 -15.73 16.86 5.66
C THR A 14 -14.86 15.73 5.11
N GLY A 15 -15.42 14.53 5.00
CA GLY A 15 -14.73 13.33 4.53
C GLY A 15 -14.28 12.39 5.64
N THR A 16 -13.94 11.16 5.25
CA THR A 16 -13.60 10.06 6.17
C THR A 16 -12.39 10.40 7.04
N ASP A 17 -11.30 10.92 6.46
CA ASP A 17 -10.09 11.27 7.21
C ASP A 17 -10.34 12.36 8.26
N ALA A 18 -11.14 13.38 7.94
CA ALA A 18 -11.54 14.39 8.91
C ALA A 18 -12.35 13.77 10.06
N LEU A 19 -13.31 12.89 9.75
CA LEU A 19 -14.11 12.20 10.77
C LEU A 19 -13.25 11.29 11.66
N VAL A 20 -12.30 10.57 11.07
CA VAL A 20 -11.45 9.59 11.77
C VAL A 20 -10.36 10.26 12.61
N HIS A 21 -9.76 11.34 12.12
CA HIS A 21 -8.63 11.99 12.78
C HIS A 21 -9.05 13.19 13.64
N LEU A 22 -9.90 14.08 13.13
CA LEU A 22 -10.27 15.31 13.84
C LEU A 22 -11.27 15.06 14.97
N VAL A 23 -12.30 14.23 14.75
CA VAL A 23 -13.36 14.04 15.76
C VAL A 23 -12.79 13.48 17.07
N PRO A 24 -11.95 12.42 17.08
CA PRO A 24 -11.34 11.94 18.33
C PRO A 24 -10.40 12.98 18.95
N ALA A 25 -9.64 13.73 18.16
CA ALA A 25 -8.74 14.78 18.66
C ALA A 25 -9.51 15.92 19.33
N PHE A 26 -10.59 16.40 18.72
CA PHE A 26 -11.47 17.40 19.30
C PHE A 26 -12.23 16.85 20.51
N ALA A 27 -12.65 15.58 20.49
CA ALA A 27 -13.32 14.96 21.63
C ALA A 27 -12.38 14.84 22.85
N VAL A 28 -11.09 14.51 22.63
CA VAL A 28 -10.06 14.56 23.68
C VAL A 28 -9.85 15.99 24.17
N ALA A 29 -9.78 16.98 23.27
CA ALA A 29 -9.63 18.38 23.65
C ALA A 29 -10.82 18.86 24.51
N ALA A 30 -12.05 18.54 24.11
CA ALA A 30 -13.27 18.87 24.84
C ALA A 30 -13.33 18.14 26.20
N LEU A 31 -12.91 16.88 26.26
CA LEU A 31 -12.77 16.14 27.52
C LEU A 31 -11.80 16.85 28.48
N CYS A 32 -10.65 17.29 27.97
CA CYS A 32 -9.64 18.01 28.72
C CYS A 32 -10.12 19.39 29.18
N ALA A 33 -10.86 20.12 28.34
CA ALA A 33 -11.38 21.46 28.61
C ALA A 33 -12.67 21.47 29.45
N GLY A 34 -13.43 20.38 29.48
CA GLY A 34 -14.71 20.29 30.18
C GLY A 34 -14.63 19.47 31.46
N PRO A 35 -15.06 18.18 31.47
CA PRO A 35 -15.20 17.38 32.69
C PRO A 35 -13.91 17.25 33.51
N LEU A 36 -12.74 17.26 32.86
CA LEU A 36 -11.44 17.16 33.52
C LEU A 36 -10.96 18.51 34.09
N ALA A 37 -11.19 19.62 33.38
CA ALA A 37 -10.78 20.95 33.82
C ALA A 37 -11.64 21.49 34.97
N TRP A 38 -12.96 21.26 34.95
CA TRP A 38 -13.89 21.76 35.96
C TRP A 38 -13.49 21.34 37.38
N ARG A 39 -12.85 20.17 37.54
CA ARG A 39 -12.48 19.62 38.86
C ARG A 39 -11.02 19.86 39.27
N ARG A 40 -10.30 20.77 38.60
CA ARG A 40 -8.93 21.19 38.98
C ARG A 40 -8.83 21.93 40.32
N GLY A 41 -9.95 22.22 40.98
CA GLY A 41 -9.98 22.78 42.35
C GLY A 41 -9.63 21.81 43.48
N CYS A 42 -9.17 20.58 43.21
CA CYS A 42 -8.81 19.59 44.23
C CYS A 42 -7.30 19.58 44.55
N ALA A 43 -6.94 19.30 45.81
CA ALA A 43 -5.58 19.30 46.37
C ALA A 43 -4.50 18.48 45.62
N ALA A 44 -4.87 17.65 44.63
CA ALA A 44 -3.96 16.87 43.78
C ALA A 44 -3.50 17.58 42.50
N ALA A 45 -4.04 18.77 42.19
CA ALA A 45 -3.71 19.55 40.99
C ALA A 45 -2.21 19.86 40.76
N PRO A 46 -1.39 20.11 41.81
CA PRO A 46 0.05 20.34 41.63
C PRO A 46 0.77 19.13 41.04
N ARG A 47 0.47 17.92 41.51
CA ARG A 47 1.11 16.68 41.03
C ARG A 47 0.75 16.36 39.59
N ALA A 48 -0.51 16.53 39.20
CA ALA A 48 -0.95 16.31 37.82
C ALA A 48 -0.29 17.30 36.85
N THR A 49 -0.10 18.56 37.26
CA THR A 49 0.60 19.58 36.46
C THR A 49 2.06 19.19 36.26
N VAL A 50 2.75 18.77 37.33
CA VAL A 50 4.13 18.27 37.24
C VAL A 50 4.23 17.07 36.30
N SER A 51 3.33 16.09 36.40
CA SER A 51 3.33 14.93 35.48
C SER A 51 3.11 15.32 34.02
N LEU A 52 2.22 16.28 33.74
CA LEU A 52 2.00 16.79 32.39
C LEU A 52 3.20 17.56 31.85
N VAL A 53 3.87 18.35 32.68
CA VAL A 53 5.11 19.06 32.32
C VAL A 53 6.23 18.06 32.05
N LEU A 54 6.41 17.04 32.90
CA LEU A 54 7.40 15.98 32.69
C LEU A 54 7.13 15.21 31.41
N LEU A 55 5.87 14.86 31.14
CA LEU A 55 5.47 14.19 29.90
C LEU A 55 5.75 15.07 28.67
N ALA A 56 5.34 16.34 28.71
CA ALA A 56 5.62 17.29 27.63
C ALA A 56 7.12 17.47 27.40
N THR A 57 7.91 17.55 28.47
CA THR A 57 9.37 17.66 28.40
C THR A 57 10.00 16.40 27.81
N ALA A 58 9.52 15.21 28.19
CA ALA A 58 10.00 13.94 27.67
C ALA A 58 9.78 13.79 26.16
N PHE A 59 8.72 14.39 25.60
CA PHE A 59 8.53 14.46 24.15
C PHE A 59 9.27 15.62 23.48
N LEU A 60 9.35 16.77 24.17
CA LEU A 60 9.95 17.98 23.62
C LEU A 60 11.46 17.86 23.49
N VAL A 61 12.17 17.31 24.48
CA VAL A 61 13.64 17.22 24.48
C VAL A 61 14.16 16.40 23.30
N PRO A 62 13.70 15.15 23.04
CA PRO A 62 14.13 14.39 21.87
C PRO A 62 13.76 15.10 20.56
N THR A 63 12.61 15.75 20.50
CA THR A 63 12.19 16.51 19.31
C THR A 63 13.16 17.66 19.03
N LEU A 64 13.44 18.49 20.03
CA LEU A 64 14.36 19.63 19.92
C LEU A 64 15.79 19.18 19.59
N ALA A 65 16.24 18.03 20.08
CA ALA A 65 17.58 17.51 19.83
C ALA A 65 17.91 17.33 18.35
N TRP A 66 16.92 17.03 17.50
CA TRP A 66 17.10 16.95 16.05
C TRP A 66 16.54 18.17 15.30
N THR A 67 15.44 18.77 15.80
CA THR A 67 14.80 19.94 15.16
C THR A 67 15.71 21.17 15.18
N VAL A 68 16.39 21.44 16.31
CA VAL A 68 17.22 22.66 16.46
C VAL A 68 18.46 22.64 15.55
N PRO A 69 19.26 21.55 15.49
CA PRO A 69 20.39 21.49 14.56
C PRO A 69 19.97 21.64 13.09
N LEU A 70 18.88 20.98 12.67
CA LEU A 70 18.38 21.09 11.30
C LEU A 70 17.88 22.50 10.98
N LEU A 71 17.13 23.13 11.88
CA LEU A 71 16.67 24.50 11.71
C LEU A 71 17.84 25.48 11.56
N ARG A 72 18.91 25.30 12.35
CA ARG A 72 20.12 26.12 12.25
C ARG A 72 20.88 25.90 10.95
N THR A 73 20.93 24.66 10.46
CA THR A 73 21.69 24.29 9.26
C THR A 73 20.97 24.70 7.98
N LEU A 74 19.65 24.52 7.93
CA LEU A 74 18.84 24.78 6.74
C LEU A 74 18.35 26.24 6.68
N GLY A 75 18.22 26.90 7.83
CA GLY A 75 17.47 28.15 7.94
C GLY A 75 15.96 27.91 7.94
N ARG A 76 15.16 28.92 8.33
CA ARG A 76 13.71 28.77 8.55
C ARG A 76 12.97 28.22 7.33
N ASP A 77 13.18 28.80 6.17
CA ASP A 77 12.34 28.54 5.00
C ASP A 77 12.64 27.14 4.41
N ARG A 78 13.92 26.77 4.26
CA ARG A 78 14.30 25.40 3.88
C ARG A 78 13.94 24.38 4.94
N PHE A 79 14.01 24.72 6.23
CA PHE A 79 13.57 23.81 7.28
C PHE A 79 12.06 23.52 7.19
N LEU A 80 11.23 24.55 6.96
CA LEU A 80 9.80 24.37 6.76
C LEU A 80 9.50 23.52 5.51
N TYR A 81 10.23 23.74 4.41
CA TYR A 81 10.03 23.03 3.15
C TYR A 81 10.61 21.60 3.14
N GLU A 82 11.84 21.40 3.61
CA GLU A 82 12.56 20.12 3.52
C GLU A 82 12.22 19.17 4.66
N VAL A 83 11.95 19.68 5.86
CA VAL A 83 11.71 18.88 7.08
C VAL A 83 10.24 18.80 7.43
N PHE A 84 9.54 19.93 7.48
CA PHE A 84 8.10 19.95 7.76
C PHE A 84 7.21 19.82 6.52
N LEU A 85 7.81 19.85 5.32
CA LEU A 85 7.13 19.63 4.04
C LEU A 85 6.02 20.65 3.75
N VAL A 86 6.12 21.83 4.35
CA VAL A 86 5.18 22.94 4.18
C VAL A 86 5.38 23.52 2.78
N GLY A 87 4.30 23.58 1.99
CA GLY A 87 4.33 24.07 0.61
C GLY A 87 4.95 23.10 -0.41
N ALA A 88 5.38 21.91 0.02
CA ALA A 88 6.00 20.91 -0.86
C ALA A 88 4.97 20.01 -1.59
N ASP A 89 3.67 20.30 -1.44
CA ASP A 89 2.55 19.46 -1.90
C ASP A 89 2.68 17.97 -1.53
N TYR A 90 3.47 17.66 -0.49
CA TYR A 90 3.81 16.29 -0.10
C TYR A 90 2.55 15.46 0.24
N GLN A 91 1.52 16.14 0.72
CA GLN A 91 0.23 15.52 0.98
C GLN A 91 -0.36 14.95 -0.31
N SER A 92 -0.36 15.66 -1.44
CA SER A 92 -0.95 15.11 -2.69
C SER A 92 -0.26 13.82 -3.16
N LEU A 93 1.03 13.66 -2.87
CA LEU A 93 1.87 12.54 -3.29
C LEU A 93 1.74 11.30 -2.41
N TYR A 94 1.67 11.50 -1.10
CA TYR A 94 1.61 10.41 -0.14
C TYR A 94 0.22 10.16 0.42
N TYR A 95 -0.74 11.02 0.06
CA TYR A 95 -2.10 10.88 0.54
C TYR A 95 -2.67 9.55 0.10
N LYS A 96 -2.93 8.73 1.10
CA LYS A 96 -3.74 7.54 0.96
C LYS A 96 -4.91 7.71 1.91
N PRO A 97 -6.13 7.93 1.39
CA PRO A 97 -7.28 8.17 2.24
C PRO A 97 -7.49 7.00 3.17
N HIS A 98 -8.04 7.27 4.35
CA HIS A 98 -8.52 6.23 5.23
C HIS A 98 -9.46 5.29 4.47
N PRO A 99 -9.23 3.96 4.53
CA PRO A 99 -9.98 3.01 3.73
C PRO A 99 -11.48 3.14 4.02
N SER A 100 -12.27 3.20 2.96
CA SER A 100 -13.73 3.14 3.07
C SER A 100 -14.14 1.86 3.79
N PRO A 101 -15.19 1.90 4.62
CA PRO A 101 -15.62 0.73 5.35
C PRO A 101 -16.27 -0.25 4.38
N GLU A 102 -15.69 -1.42 4.22
CA GLU A 102 -16.32 -2.49 3.46
C GLU A 102 -17.48 -3.09 4.25
N SER A 103 -18.47 -3.66 3.56
CA SER A 103 -19.71 -4.15 4.20
C SER A 103 -19.45 -5.14 5.33
N TYR A 104 -18.42 -5.99 5.19
CA TYR A 104 -18.02 -6.91 6.25
C TYR A 104 -17.33 -6.21 7.43
N ALA A 105 -16.60 -5.12 7.20
CA ALA A 105 -15.90 -4.40 8.25
C ALA A 105 -16.93 -3.68 9.13
N LEU A 106 -17.95 -3.09 8.49
CA LEU A 106 -19.13 -2.57 9.18
C LEU A 106 -19.84 -3.66 9.99
N LEU A 107 -19.98 -4.86 9.45
CA LEU A 107 -20.57 -5.98 10.18
C LEU A 107 -19.74 -6.34 11.42
N VAL A 108 -18.42 -6.49 11.29
CA VAL A 108 -17.55 -6.82 12.43
C VAL A 108 -17.67 -5.75 13.51
N VAL A 109 -17.60 -4.47 13.11
CA VAL A 109 -17.78 -3.34 14.02
C VAL A 109 -19.16 -3.36 14.68
N ALA A 110 -20.23 -3.56 13.91
CA ALA A 110 -21.61 -3.61 14.41
C ALA A 110 -21.83 -4.81 15.35
N ALA A 111 -21.26 -5.98 15.04
CA ALA A 111 -21.34 -7.16 15.89
C ALA A 111 -20.61 -6.94 17.23
N MET A 112 -19.43 -6.31 17.21
CA MET A 112 -18.70 -5.96 18.43
C MET A 112 -19.45 -4.92 19.28
N LEU A 113 -20.01 -3.88 18.65
CA LEU A 113 -20.85 -2.90 19.34
C LEU A 113 -22.12 -3.53 19.90
N GLY A 114 -22.79 -4.39 19.13
CA GLY A 114 -23.96 -5.16 19.54
C GLY A 114 -23.66 -6.06 20.73
N ALA A 115 -22.54 -6.78 20.72
CA ALA A 115 -22.09 -7.60 21.83
C ALA A 115 -21.78 -6.76 23.09
N ALA A 116 -21.21 -5.56 22.94
CA ALA A 116 -20.98 -4.65 24.05
C ALA A 116 -22.30 -4.13 24.66
N ILE A 117 -23.26 -3.74 23.82
CA ILE A 117 -24.60 -3.28 24.24
C ILE A 117 -25.37 -4.42 24.93
N ALA A 118 -25.41 -5.60 24.32
CA ALA A 118 -26.06 -6.78 24.87
C ALA A 118 -25.44 -7.18 26.21
N GLY A 119 -24.10 -7.20 26.30
CA GLY A 119 -23.40 -7.45 27.56
C GLY A 119 -23.81 -6.46 28.65
N ARG A 120 -23.89 -5.16 28.32
CA ARG A 120 -24.37 -4.15 29.27
C ARG A 120 -25.81 -4.39 29.72
N LEU A 121 -26.70 -4.82 28.82
CA LEU A 121 -28.08 -5.16 29.15
C LEU A 121 -28.17 -6.43 30.00
N VAL A 122 -27.29 -7.42 29.78
CA VAL A 122 -27.14 -8.61 30.63
C VAL A 122 -26.70 -8.21 32.03
N ALA A 123 -25.70 -7.34 32.16
CA ALA A 123 -25.26 -6.83 33.46
C ALA A 123 -26.36 -6.04 34.19
N ALA A 124 -27.22 -5.34 33.43
CA ALA A 124 -28.40 -4.66 33.95
C ALA A 124 -29.59 -5.61 34.20
N ARG A 125 -29.42 -6.92 34.03
CA ARG A 125 -30.46 -7.97 34.15
C ARG A 125 -31.67 -7.77 33.23
N ARG A 126 -31.51 -7.05 32.12
CA ARG A 126 -32.54 -6.81 31.11
C ARG A 126 -32.55 -7.85 29.99
N LEU A 127 -31.47 -8.61 29.83
CA LEU A 127 -31.34 -9.71 28.87
C LEU A 127 -30.73 -10.93 29.55
N ARG A 128 -31.13 -12.13 29.10
CA ARG A 128 -30.46 -13.38 29.47
C ARG A 128 -29.23 -13.60 28.57
N PRO A 129 -28.09 -14.05 29.10
CA PRO A 129 -26.85 -14.11 28.33
C PRO A 129 -26.91 -15.11 27.17
N TRP A 130 -27.49 -16.30 27.39
CA TRP A 130 -27.49 -17.37 26.40
C TRP A 130 -28.29 -17.04 25.12
N PRO A 131 -29.57 -16.60 25.18
CA PRO A 131 -30.30 -16.22 23.98
C PRO A 131 -29.66 -15.03 23.24
N ALA A 132 -29.08 -14.08 23.98
CA ALA A 132 -28.40 -12.93 23.38
C ALA A 132 -27.16 -13.38 22.60
N LEU A 133 -26.35 -14.30 23.14
CA LEU A 133 -25.21 -14.87 22.43
C LEU A 133 -25.64 -15.67 21.19
N VAL A 134 -26.67 -16.49 21.30
CA VAL A 134 -27.18 -17.26 20.15
C VAL A 134 -27.66 -16.32 19.05
N ALA A 135 -28.37 -15.24 19.40
CA ALA A 135 -28.80 -14.23 18.42
C ALA A 135 -27.62 -13.53 17.76
N ILE A 136 -26.60 -13.11 18.53
CA ILE A 136 -25.39 -12.48 17.98
C ILE A 136 -24.65 -13.46 17.06
N ALA A 137 -24.50 -14.73 17.46
CA ALA A 137 -23.85 -15.75 16.67
C ALA A 137 -24.62 -16.07 15.38
N ALA A 138 -25.95 -16.17 15.46
CA ALA A 138 -26.82 -16.43 14.30
C ALA A 138 -26.78 -15.28 13.29
N VAL A 139 -26.86 -14.02 13.75
CA VAL A 139 -26.72 -12.84 12.89
C VAL A 139 -25.33 -12.80 12.27
N GLY A 140 -24.27 -13.03 13.07
CA GLY A 140 -22.90 -13.09 12.58
C GLY A 140 -22.71 -14.17 11.50
N ALA A 141 -23.25 -15.37 11.73
CA ALA A 141 -23.19 -16.48 10.79
C ALA A 141 -23.99 -16.20 9.51
N ALA A 142 -25.22 -15.68 9.63
CA ALA A 142 -26.05 -15.36 8.47
C ALA A 142 -25.40 -14.29 7.58
N VAL A 143 -24.86 -13.22 8.16
CA VAL A 143 -24.19 -12.19 7.35
C VAL A 143 -22.86 -12.70 6.81
N LYS A 144 -22.08 -13.49 7.58
CA LYS A 144 -20.85 -14.11 7.06
C LYS A 144 -21.16 -15.05 5.89
N LEU A 145 -22.23 -15.83 5.96
CA LEU A 145 -22.66 -16.71 4.87
C LEU A 145 -23.05 -15.91 3.61
N THR A 146 -23.79 -14.81 3.76
CA THR A 146 -24.11 -13.90 2.66
C THR A 146 -22.85 -13.28 2.04
N ALA A 147 -21.88 -12.87 2.87
CA ALA A 147 -20.60 -12.34 2.41
C ALA A 147 -19.74 -13.39 1.70
N LEU A 148 -19.69 -14.63 2.22
CA LEU A 148 -18.95 -15.73 1.60
C LEU A 148 -19.54 -16.13 0.24
N ARG A 149 -20.86 -16.07 0.08
CA ARG A 149 -21.53 -16.36 -1.21
C ARG A 149 -21.26 -15.31 -2.29
N THR A 150 -20.86 -14.11 -1.92
CA THR A 150 -20.77 -12.96 -2.85
C THR A 150 -19.35 -12.41 -3.02
N GLY A 151 -18.40 -12.76 -2.13
CA GLY A 151 -17.14 -12.02 -2.02
C GLY A 151 -15.94 -12.77 -1.46
N ILE A 152 -15.85 -14.10 -1.63
CA ILE A 152 -14.56 -14.80 -1.40
C ILE A 152 -13.56 -14.28 -2.43
N ALA A 153 -12.42 -13.80 -1.94
CA ALA A 153 -11.28 -13.40 -2.75
C ALA A 153 -10.75 -14.64 -3.50
N PRO A 154 -10.38 -14.50 -4.78
CA PRO A 154 -9.90 -15.64 -5.57
C PRO A 154 -8.61 -16.26 -5.00
N GLU A 155 -7.85 -15.51 -4.18
CA GLU A 155 -6.69 -15.98 -3.44
C GLU A 155 -7.03 -17.02 -2.36
N GLY A 156 -8.29 -17.11 -1.94
CA GLY A 156 -8.78 -18.12 -1.01
C GLY A 156 -9.44 -17.56 0.25
N LEU A 157 -9.96 -18.48 1.08
CA LEU A 157 -10.71 -18.15 2.29
C LEU A 157 -9.85 -17.42 3.33
N VAL A 158 -8.60 -17.86 3.54
CA VAL A 158 -7.73 -17.26 4.56
C VAL A 158 -7.36 -15.83 4.19
N HIS A 159 -6.91 -15.60 2.95
CA HIS A 159 -6.67 -14.25 2.43
C HIS A 159 -7.91 -13.35 2.56
N SER A 160 -9.09 -13.88 2.23
CA SER A 160 -10.36 -13.16 2.41
C SER A 160 -10.58 -12.77 3.87
N ILE A 161 -10.36 -13.67 4.82
CA ILE A 161 -10.52 -13.39 6.25
C ILE A 161 -9.50 -12.35 6.71
N THR A 162 -8.25 -12.47 6.31
CA THR A 162 -7.16 -11.54 6.65
C THR A 162 -7.45 -10.14 6.14
N ALA A 163 -7.74 -9.98 4.84
CA ALA A 163 -8.11 -8.70 4.25
C ALA A 163 -9.33 -8.08 4.96
N GLN A 164 -10.29 -8.93 5.36
CA GLN A 164 -11.47 -8.47 6.09
C GLN A 164 -11.12 -7.91 7.48
N PHE A 165 -10.22 -8.56 8.20
CA PHE A 165 -9.74 -8.07 9.48
C PHE A 165 -8.85 -6.83 9.33
N GLU A 166 -8.06 -6.73 8.26
CA GLU A 166 -7.27 -5.54 7.96
C GLU A 166 -8.17 -4.32 7.78
N ASN A 167 -9.17 -4.35 6.88
CA ASN A 167 -10.12 -3.23 6.73
C ASN A 167 -10.92 -2.96 8.01
N ALA A 168 -11.42 -4.01 8.70
CA ALA A 168 -12.14 -3.85 9.96
C ALA A 168 -11.29 -3.19 11.06
N SER A 169 -9.98 -3.48 11.11
CA SER A 169 -9.08 -2.97 12.14
C SER A 169 -8.98 -1.44 12.13
N PHE A 170 -9.05 -0.81 10.96
CA PHE A 170 -9.09 0.65 10.82
C PHE A 170 -10.28 1.23 11.58
N TRP A 171 -11.47 0.69 11.34
CA TRP A 171 -12.71 1.15 11.96
C TRP A 171 -12.81 0.78 13.44
N LEU A 172 -12.29 -0.38 13.82
CA LEU A 172 -12.22 -0.80 15.23
C LEU A 172 -11.30 0.11 16.05
N ALA A 173 -10.20 0.60 15.48
CA ALA A 173 -9.33 1.57 16.14
C ALA A 173 -10.08 2.88 16.45
N VAL A 174 -10.86 3.39 15.50
CA VAL A 174 -11.70 4.58 15.68
C VAL A 174 -12.76 4.36 16.76
N VAL A 175 -13.44 3.22 16.72
CA VAL A 175 -14.45 2.85 17.73
C VAL A 175 -13.84 2.71 19.11
N ALA A 176 -12.66 2.12 19.24
CA ALA A 176 -11.95 1.99 20.51
C ALA A 176 -11.55 3.36 21.07
N ASN A 177 -10.94 4.22 20.24
CA ASN A 177 -10.55 5.58 20.62
C ASN A 177 -11.76 6.40 21.06
N PHE A 178 -12.83 6.43 20.27
CA PHE A 178 -14.06 7.16 20.61
C PHE A 178 -14.76 6.58 21.85
N GLY A 179 -14.88 5.26 21.93
CA GLY A 179 -15.47 4.56 23.06
C GLY A 179 -14.73 4.85 24.36
N ALA A 180 -13.41 4.97 24.31
CA ALA A 180 -12.59 5.33 25.46
C ALA A 180 -12.77 6.79 25.88
N VAL A 181 -12.89 7.72 24.93
CA VAL A 181 -13.20 9.13 25.22
C VAL A 181 -14.58 9.25 25.89
N VAL A 182 -15.60 8.58 25.35
CA VAL A 182 -16.95 8.55 25.95
C VAL A 182 -16.93 7.93 27.35
N TRP A 183 -16.15 6.86 27.55
CA TRP A 183 -15.99 6.24 28.85
C TRP A 183 -15.33 7.20 29.85
N LEU A 184 -14.24 7.86 29.47
CA LEU A 184 -13.57 8.87 30.30
C LEU A 184 -14.47 10.05 30.61
N TRP A 185 -15.28 10.51 29.66
CA TRP A 185 -16.26 11.57 29.87
C TRP A 185 -17.25 11.19 30.98
N ARG A 186 -17.81 9.98 30.92
CA ARG A 186 -18.74 9.46 31.94
C ARG A 186 -18.06 9.25 33.29
N ALA A 187 -16.87 8.66 33.29
CA ALA A 187 -16.09 8.42 34.50
C ALA A 187 -15.65 9.74 35.14
N GLY A 188 -15.35 10.78 34.35
CA GLY A 188 -15.03 12.13 34.82
C GLY A 188 -16.14 12.77 35.61
N ARG A 189 -17.39 12.56 35.20
CA ARG A 189 -18.57 13.00 35.98
C ARG A 189 -18.70 12.24 37.31
N ALA A 190 -18.28 10.97 37.36
CA ALA A 190 -18.43 10.08 38.51
C ALA A 190 -17.21 10.03 39.48
N GLY A 191 -16.06 10.60 39.09
CA GLY A 191 -14.84 10.71 39.93
C GLY A 191 -13.70 9.76 39.52
N LEU A 192 -12.91 10.16 38.51
CA LEU A 192 -11.80 9.39 37.91
C LEU A 192 -10.64 9.02 38.84
N HIS A 193 -10.42 9.76 39.93
CA HIS A 193 -9.24 9.59 40.79
C HIS A 193 -9.29 8.34 41.68
N ARG A 194 -10.44 7.65 41.74
CA ARG A 194 -10.65 6.52 42.65
C ARG A 194 -10.08 5.18 42.14
N SER A 195 -9.66 5.10 40.88
CA SER A 195 -9.24 3.85 40.24
C SER A 195 -7.92 4.02 39.51
N GLU A 196 -6.96 3.12 39.75
CA GLU A 196 -5.67 3.12 39.04
C GLU A 196 -5.84 2.99 37.53
N ARG A 197 -6.78 2.13 37.11
CA ARG A 197 -7.13 1.95 35.70
C ARG A 197 -7.70 3.22 35.07
N ALA A 198 -8.53 3.97 35.80
CA ALA A 198 -9.03 5.26 35.33
C ALA A 198 -7.91 6.29 35.17
N ARG A 199 -6.94 6.30 36.09
CA ARG A 199 -5.72 7.14 35.95
C ARG A 199 -4.87 6.74 34.75
N ALA A 200 -4.67 5.45 34.52
CA ALA A 200 -3.94 4.96 33.36
C ALA A 200 -4.63 5.35 32.04
N MET A 201 -5.95 5.13 31.94
CA MET A 201 -6.74 5.49 30.76
C MET A 201 -6.75 6.99 30.47
N LEU A 202 -6.67 7.85 31.49
CA LEU A 202 -6.55 9.30 31.30
C LEU A 202 -5.28 9.71 30.56
N VAL A 203 -4.21 8.93 30.68
CA VAL A 203 -2.94 9.15 29.97
C VAL A 203 -2.95 8.42 28.63
N LEU A 204 -3.39 7.16 28.60
CA LEU A 204 -3.34 6.32 27.42
C LEU A 204 -4.26 6.80 26.30
N VAL A 205 -5.45 7.32 26.60
CA VAL A 205 -6.41 7.71 25.54
C VAL A 205 -5.93 8.91 24.73
N PRO A 206 -5.47 10.03 25.32
CA PRO A 206 -4.90 11.12 24.54
C PRO A 206 -3.69 10.70 23.70
N LEU A 207 -2.79 9.87 24.27
CA LEU A 207 -1.62 9.37 23.56
C LEU A 207 -2.01 8.42 22.41
N ALA A 208 -2.98 7.53 22.63
CA ALA A 208 -3.50 6.63 21.59
C ALA A 208 -4.13 7.42 20.43
N VAL A 209 -4.93 8.45 20.72
CA VAL A 209 -5.48 9.34 19.69
C VAL A 209 -4.37 10.07 18.95
N ALA A 210 -3.40 10.65 19.66
CA ALA A 210 -2.29 11.37 19.05
C ALA A 210 -1.39 10.47 18.19
N MET A 211 -1.17 9.23 18.61
CA MET A 211 -0.40 8.24 17.87
C MET A 211 -1.16 7.77 16.64
N TYR A 212 -2.50 7.60 16.73
CA TYR A 212 -3.33 7.27 15.59
C TYR A 212 -3.39 8.38 14.53
N LEU A 213 -3.17 9.65 14.91
CA LEU A 213 -3.02 10.76 13.94
C LEU A 213 -1.80 10.61 13.03
N GLN A 214 -0.80 9.80 13.40
CA GLN A 214 0.36 9.53 12.55
C GLN A 214 0.01 8.76 11.27
N MET A 215 -1.21 8.21 11.19
CA MET A 215 -1.75 7.64 9.95
C MET A 215 -1.98 8.69 8.86
N PHE A 216 -2.10 9.98 9.19
CA PHE A 216 -2.20 11.02 8.17
C PHE A 216 -0.80 11.47 7.71
N PRO A 217 -0.55 11.62 6.39
CA PRO A 217 -1.50 11.57 5.28
C PRO A 217 -1.73 10.18 4.66
N ARG A 218 -1.06 9.14 5.16
CA ARG A 218 -1.03 7.82 4.53
C ARG A 218 -1.67 6.72 5.39
N SER A 219 -2.97 6.52 5.20
CA SER A 219 -3.73 5.51 5.94
C SER A 219 -3.63 4.11 5.31
N ASP A 220 -2.49 3.42 5.50
CA ASP A 220 -2.34 2.00 5.13
C ASP A 220 -1.96 1.08 6.29
N PHE A 221 -2.13 -0.22 6.07
CA PHE A 221 -1.97 -1.23 7.12
C PHE A 221 -0.55 -1.29 7.69
N MET A 222 0.48 -0.97 6.88
CA MET A 222 1.87 -0.93 7.36
C MET A 222 2.08 0.19 8.37
N HIS A 223 1.50 1.37 8.11
CA HIS A 223 1.55 2.49 9.04
C HIS A 223 0.68 2.23 10.28
N GLN A 224 -0.39 1.46 10.14
CA GLN A 224 -1.26 1.09 11.26
C GLN A 224 -0.52 0.36 12.37
N ILE A 225 0.44 -0.52 12.04
CA ILE A 225 1.27 -1.26 13.03
C ILE A 225 1.99 -0.29 13.97
N THR A 226 2.44 0.86 13.46
CA THR A 226 3.10 1.89 14.26
C THR A 226 2.12 2.83 14.96
N ALA A 227 0.90 2.97 14.46
CA ALA A 227 -0.08 3.95 14.94
C ALA A 227 -1.08 3.40 15.99
N VAL A 228 -1.26 2.08 16.10
CA VAL A 228 -2.26 1.45 16.98
C VAL A 228 -1.79 0.80 18.30
N PRO A 229 -0.50 0.60 18.64
CA PRO A 229 -0.14 -0.08 19.90
C PRO A 229 -0.82 0.46 21.17
N LEU A 230 -0.95 1.78 21.32
CA LEU A 230 -1.68 2.37 22.44
C LEU A 230 -3.20 2.24 22.30
N THR A 231 -3.74 2.33 21.08
CA THR A 231 -5.15 2.04 20.81
C THR A 231 -5.50 0.58 21.13
N ALA A 232 -4.58 -0.37 20.90
CA ALA A 232 -4.76 -1.77 21.27
C ALA A 232 -4.83 -1.94 22.80
N ALA A 233 -3.96 -1.28 23.55
CA ALA A 233 -4.03 -1.28 25.02
C ALA A 233 -5.36 -0.68 25.54
N VAL A 234 -5.81 0.41 24.93
CA VAL A 234 -7.13 1.03 25.19
C VAL A 234 -8.27 0.07 24.86
N ALA A 235 -8.19 -0.63 23.72
CA ALA A 235 -9.19 -1.60 23.29
C ALA A 235 -9.26 -2.79 24.26
N CYS A 236 -8.13 -3.32 24.72
CA CYS A 236 -8.09 -4.36 25.76
C CYS A 236 -8.77 -3.90 27.05
N ALA A 237 -8.55 -2.65 27.47
CA ALA A 237 -9.20 -2.08 28.64
C ALA A 237 -10.73 -1.94 28.47
N LEU A 238 -11.20 -1.64 27.25
CA LEU A 238 -12.64 -1.62 26.95
C LEU A 238 -13.23 -3.04 26.88
N LEU A 239 -12.52 -3.97 26.26
CA LEU A 239 -12.95 -5.37 26.12
C LEU A 239 -13.06 -6.07 27.47
N ASP A 240 -12.13 -5.88 28.39
CA ASP A 240 -12.21 -6.47 29.73
C ASP A 240 -13.43 -5.93 30.51
N ARG A 241 -13.84 -4.67 30.26
CA ARG A 241 -15.09 -4.13 30.81
C ARG A 241 -16.32 -4.79 30.18
N VAL A 242 -16.31 -5.02 28.87
CA VAL A 242 -17.38 -5.76 28.17
C VAL A 242 -17.47 -7.20 28.69
N ALA A 243 -16.33 -7.87 28.86
CA ALA A 243 -16.24 -9.22 29.41
C ALA A 243 -16.79 -9.27 30.84
N ALA A 244 -16.49 -8.27 31.68
CA ALA A 244 -17.06 -8.18 33.03
C ALA A 244 -18.60 -8.05 33.01
N TRP A 245 -19.16 -7.32 32.04
CA TRP A 245 -20.63 -7.24 31.90
C TRP A 245 -21.25 -8.60 31.59
N TRP A 246 -20.68 -9.36 30.64
CA TRP A 246 -21.13 -10.71 30.32
C TRP A 246 -20.93 -11.69 31.48
N ALA A 247 -19.82 -11.59 32.20
CA ALA A 247 -19.52 -12.45 33.34
C ALA A 247 -20.53 -12.28 34.49
N SER A 248 -21.13 -11.10 34.63
CA SER A 248 -22.16 -10.82 35.64
C SER A 248 -23.56 -11.36 35.31
N GLY A 249 -23.74 -11.94 34.12
CA GLY A 249 -25.01 -12.51 33.68
C GLY A 249 -25.42 -13.77 34.45
N MET A 250 -26.72 -14.06 34.45
CA MET A 250 -27.25 -15.32 34.99
C MET A 250 -27.14 -16.42 33.93
N TRP A 251 -26.07 -17.21 34.00
CA TRP A 251 -25.80 -18.28 33.05
C TRP A 251 -26.60 -19.56 33.36
N PRO A 252 -27.02 -20.32 32.33
CA PRO A 252 -27.74 -21.57 32.53
C PRO A 252 -26.95 -22.56 33.39
N GLY A 253 -27.65 -23.41 34.15
CA GLY A 253 -27.04 -24.55 34.85
C GLY A 253 -26.03 -24.19 35.95
N GLY A 254 -26.08 -22.97 36.50
CA GLY A 254 -25.17 -22.54 37.58
C GLY A 254 -23.72 -22.31 37.11
N TRP A 255 -23.49 -22.16 35.80
CA TRP A 255 -22.15 -21.96 35.26
C TRP A 255 -21.50 -20.70 35.81
N ASN A 256 -20.20 -20.80 36.11
CA ASN A 256 -19.40 -19.65 36.50
C ASN A 256 -19.15 -18.76 35.27
N GLY A 257 -19.95 -17.70 35.14
CA GLY A 257 -19.88 -16.74 34.04
C GLY A 257 -18.49 -16.12 33.84
N GLN A 258 -17.72 -15.93 34.91
CA GLN A 258 -16.36 -15.41 34.83
C GLN A 258 -15.40 -16.38 34.15
N ARG A 259 -15.47 -17.68 34.48
CA ARG A 259 -14.67 -18.72 33.82
C ARG A 259 -15.08 -18.89 32.36
N LEU A 260 -16.40 -18.91 32.09
CA LEU A 260 -16.95 -19.09 30.75
C LEU A 260 -16.50 -17.96 29.81
N VAL A 261 -16.70 -16.70 30.19
CA VAL A 261 -16.36 -15.55 29.35
C VAL A 261 -14.85 -15.44 29.14
N ARG A 262 -14.04 -15.66 30.18
CA ARG A 262 -12.57 -15.66 30.04
C ARG A 262 -12.09 -16.77 29.10
N GLY A 263 -12.60 -17.99 29.27
CA GLY A 263 -12.28 -19.11 28.39
C GLY A 263 -12.65 -18.83 26.94
N ALA A 264 -13.82 -18.23 26.70
CA ALA A 264 -14.25 -17.84 25.35
C ALA A 264 -13.35 -16.75 24.73
N VAL A 265 -12.97 -15.72 25.49
CA VAL A 265 -12.05 -14.67 25.01
C VAL A 265 -10.67 -15.25 24.70
N GLN A 266 -10.13 -16.12 25.57
CA GLN A 266 -8.85 -16.78 25.35
C GLN A 266 -8.88 -17.71 24.14
N ALA A 267 -9.95 -18.50 23.98
CA ALA A 267 -10.13 -19.37 22.82
C ALA A 267 -10.22 -18.56 21.51
N ALA A 268 -10.98 -17.46 21.50
CA ALA A 268 -11.07 -16.58 20.34
C ALA A 268 -9.70 -15.96 19.98
N ALA A 269 -8.95 -15.48 20.98
CA ALA A 269 -7.61 -14.95 20.78
C ALA A 269 -6.65 -16.03 20.24
N ALA A 270 -6.69 -17.25 20.79
CA ALA A 270 -5.88 -18.37 20.32
C ALA A 270 -6.22 -18.77 18.89
N VAL A 271 -7.50 -18.82 18.51
CA VAL A 271 -7.93 -19.12 17.13
C VAL A 271 -7.46 -18.03 16.16
N ILE A 272 -7.59 -16.75 16.51
CA ILE A 272 -7.09 -15.65 15.66
C ILE A 272 -5.57 -15.75 15.50
N LEU A 273 -4.84 -16.00 16.60
CA LEU A 273 -3.39 -16.21 16.54
C LEU A 273 -3.04 -17.41 15.67
N LEU A 274 -3.72 -18.55 15.81
CA LEU A 274 -3.47 -19.74 14.99
C LEU A 274 -3.76 -19.49 13.51
N LEU A 275 -4.85 -18.79 13.17
CA LEU A 275 -5.19 -18.46 11.78
C LEU A 275 -4.18 -17.50 11.15
N VAL A 276 -3.86 -16.41 11.84
CA VAL A 276 -2.95 -15.37 11.32
C VAL A 276 -1.50 -15.85 11.31
N PHE A 277 -1.08 -16.54 12.37
CA PHE A 277 0.30 -16.99 12.53
C PHE A 277 0.55 -18.27 11.74
N GLY A 278 -0.42 -19.20 11.69
CA GLY A 278 -0.29 -20.46 10.95
C GLY A 278 -0.05 -20.26 9.45
N GLU A 279 -0.80 -19.36 8.80
CA GLU A 279 -0.59 -19.03 7.38
C GLU A 279 0.79 -18.38 7.15
N LYS A 280 1.22 -17.52 8.09
CA LYS A 280 2.49 -16.79 7.98
C LYS A 280 3.72 -17.60 8.38
N ILE A 281 3.56 -18.71 9.11
CA ILE A 281 4.66 -19.61 9.51
C ILE A 281 4.95 -20.65 8.43
N ALA A 282 3.94 -21.04 7.64
CA ALA A 282 4.11 -22.06 6.62
C ALA A 282 5.20 -21.68 5.59
N GLY A 283 5.22 -20.43 5.14
CA GLY A 283 6.24 -19.92 4.22
C GLY A 283 7.67 -19.97 4.79
N PRO A 284 7.95 -19.38 5.95
CA PRO A 284 9.24 -19.49 6.64
C PRO A 284 9.66 -20.94 6.94
N LEU A 285 8.73 -21.80 7.38
CA LEU A 285 9.04 -23.23 7.61
C LEU A 285 9.37 -23.95 6.30
N GLN A 286 8.63 -23.66 5.23
CA GLN A 286 8.88 -24.21 3.90
C GLN A 286 10.19 -23.67 3.30
N ALA A 287 10.49 -22.39 3.50
CA ALA A 287 11.76 -21.78 3.08
C ALA A 287 12.94 -22.36 3.88
N TRP A 288 12.75 -22.62 5.17
CA TRP A 288 13.73 -23.29 6.01
C TRP A 288 13.93 -24.76 5.60
N SER A 289 12.86 -25.48 5.24
CA SER A 289 12.92 -26.87 4.81
C SER A 289 13.43 -27.06 3.38
N ASN A 290 13.19 -26.08 2.51
CA ASN A 290 13.51 -26.13 1.07
C ASN A 290 14.65 -25.18 0.71
N ALA A 291 15.48 -24.79 1.68
CA ALA A 291 16.62 -23.90 1.46
C ALA A 291 17.53 -24.49 0.37
N ALA A 292 17.37 -24.00 -0.87
CA ALA A 292 18.30 -24.23 -1.95
C ALA A 292 19.63 -23.50 -1.63
N PRO A 293 20.78 -24.00 -2.13
CA PRO A 293 22.07 -23.46 -1.76
C PRO A 293 22.24 -22.02 -2.26
N HIS A 294 22.84 -21.23 -1.37
CA HIS A 294 23.25 -19.83 -1.46
C HIS A 294 23.33 -19.20 -2.86
N THR A 295 22.65 -18.06 -3.04
CA THR A 295 23.15 -17.00 -3.92
C THR A 295 24.00 -16.07 -3.06
N PRO A 296 25.34 -16.01 -3.24
CA PRO A 296 26.18 -15.21 -2.37
C PRO A 296 25.98 -13.71 -2.65
N MET A 297 25.01 -13.08 -1.98
CA MET A 297 25.08 -11.65 -1.73
C MET A 297 26.13 -11.43 -0.63
N THR A 298 27.36 -11.10 -1.03
CA THR A 298 28.47 -10.61 -0.19
C THR A 298 28.49 -11.15 1.24
N SER A 299 29.22 -12.24 1.50
CA SER A 299 29.89 -12.73 2.73
C SER A 299 29.44 -12.28 4.16
N ARG A 300 28.28 -11.67 4.39
CA ARG A 300 27.83 -11.09 5.67
C ARG A 300 26.35 -11.28 5.95
N LEU A 301 25.54 -11.74 4.99
CA LEU A 301 24.12 -12.02 5.17
C LEU A 301 23.81 -13.39 4.56
N ASP A 302 23.44 -14.35 5.41
CA ASP A 302 22.90 -15.63 4.96
C ASP A 302 21.43 -15.43 4.59
N VAL A 303 21.16 -15.25 3.30
CA VAL A 303 19.81 -15.01 2.77
C VAL A 303 19.33 -16.26 2.03
N HIS A 304 18.29 -16.89 2.56
CA HIS A 304 17.59 -17.97 1.89
C HIS A 304 16.51 -17.40 0.98
N VAL A 305 16.51 -17.83 -0.28
CA VAL A 305 15.55 -17.40 -1.29
C VAL A 305 14.60 -18.55 -1.60
N GLU A 306 13.30 -18.27 -1.57
CA GLU A 306 12.32 -19.22 -2.08
C GLU A 306 12.47 -19.33 -3.60
N ALA A 307 12.73 -20.52 -4.12
CA ALA A 307 12.97 -20.75 -5.56
C ALA A 307 11.85 -20.19 -6.47
N ALA A 308 10.59 -20.27 -6.03
CA ALA A 308 9.44 -19.76 -6.77
C ALA A 308 9.25 -18.22 -6.73
N ALA A 309 10.12 -17.51 -6.01
CA ALA A 309 10.09 -16.05 -5.85
C ALA A 309 11.49 -15.43 -6.00
N GLY A 310 12.44 -16.15 -6.59
CA GLY A 310 13.84 -15.77 -6.68
C GLY A 310 14.15 -14.74 -7.78
N ASP A 311 13.30 -14.62 -8.80
CA ASP A 311 13.53 -13.78 -9.99
C ASP A 311 14.02 -12.37 -9.68
N GLU A 312 13.42 -11.75 -8.65
CA GLU A 312 13.75 -10.39 -8.26
C GLU A 312 15.13 -10.29 -7.59
N LEU A 313 15.47 -11.27 -6.75
CA LEU A 313 16.77 -11.34 -6.07
C LEU A 313 17.88 -11.75 -7.05
N GLU A 314 17.58 -12.63 -8.01
CA GLU A 314 18.47 -12.97 -9.11
C GLU A 314 18.72 -11.78 -10.04
N ALA A 315 17.68 -11.01 -10.35
CA ALA A 315 17.79 -9.76 -11.09
C ALA A 315 18.65 -8.72 -10.34
N ILE A 316 18.48 -8.58 -9.03
CA ILE A 316 19.34 -7.74 -8.17
C ILE A 316 20.79 -8.24 -8.22
N ALA A 317 21.03 -9.53 -7.99
CA ALA A 317 22.36 -10.13 -7.97
C ALA A 317 23.07 -9.99 -9.32
N SER A 318 22.35 -10.19 -10.42
CA SER A 318 22.85 -10.03 -11.79
C SER A 318 23.20 -8.58 -12.10
N THR A 319 22.35 -7.63 -11.70
CA THR A 319 22.62 -6.20 -11.86
C THR A 319 23.85 -5.77 -11.07
N VAL A 320 23.96 -6.20 -9.81
CA VAL A 320 25.13 -5.92 -8.96
C VAL A 320 26.40 -6.52 -9.54
N SER A 321 26.33 -7.76 -10.05
CA SER A 321 27.47 -8.43 -10.68
C SER A 321 27.90 -7.72 -11.95
N PHE A 322 26.96 -7.29 -12.79
CA PHE A 322 27.22 -6.48 -13.98
C PHE A 322 27.94 -5.18 -13.62
N LEU A 323 27.44 -4.42 -12.66
CA LEU A 323 28.07 -3.17 -12.23
C LEU A 323 29.49 -3.43 -11.74
N ARG A 324 29.71 -4.44 -10.90
CA ARG A 324 31.05 -4.77 -10.39
C ARG A 324 32.03 -5.15 -11.48
N ALA A 325 31.59 -5.89 -12.49
CA ALA A 325 32.44 -6.33 -13.58
C ALA A 325 32.85 -5.18 -14.52
N HIS A 326 32.02 -4.13 -14.64
CA HIS A 326 32.21 -3.07 -15.64
C HIS A 326 32.59 -1.70 -15.05
N THR A 327 32.69 -1.57 -13.73
CA THR A 327 33.08 -0.33 -13.03
C THR A 327 34.08 -0.56 -11.91
N THR A 328 34.87 0.45 -11.58
CA THR A 328 35.81 0.42 -10.43
C THR A 328 35.13 0.84 -9.12
N GLU A 329 35.69 0.47 -7.95
CA GLU A 329 35.08 0.80 -6.64
C GLU A 329 34.94 2.30 -6.37
N SER A 330 35.87 3.11 -6.91
CA SER A 330 35.82 4.57 -6.82
C SER A 330 34.90 5.22 -7.86
N GLU A 331 34.40 4.46 -8.83
CA GLU A 331 33.60 5.00 -9.93
C GLU A 331 32.18 5.33 -9.43
N ALA A 332 31.76 6.57 -9.66
CA ALA A 332 30.40 6.99 -9.39
C ALA A 332 29.47 6.53 -10.53
N ALA A 333 28.30 6.03 -10.14
CA ALA A 333 27.20 5.73 -11.05
C ALA A 333 25.98 6.52 -10.59
N TRP A 334 24.93 6.57 -11.42
CA TRP A 334 23.67 7.17 -11.01
C TRP A 334 22.56 6.13 -11.01
N SER A 335 21.67 6.21 -10.05
CA SER A 335 20.53 5.29 -9.92
C SER A 335 19.25 6.08 -9.75
N PHE A 336 18.25 5.77 -10.57
CA PHE A 336 16.98 6.48 -10.57
C PHE A 336 15.87 5.73 -11.31
N PRO A 337 14.62 5.69 -10.83
CA PRO A 337 14.17 6.03 -9.48
C PRO A 337 14.30 4.83 -8.53
N ALA A 338 14.63 5.11 -7.26
CA ALA A 338 14.57 4.17 -6.14
C ALA A 338 15.41 2.88 -6.33
N THR A 339 16.53 2.99 -7.04
CA THR A 339 17.46 1.90 -7.35
C THR A 339 18.83 2.04 -6.67
N SER A 340 19.01 3.00 -5.74
CA SER A 340 20.30 3.22 -5.04
C SER A 340 20.77 2.02 -4.22
N GLY A 341 19.84 1.18 -3.75
CA GLY A 341 20.17 -0.09 -3.09
C GLY A 341 21.08 -0.99 -3.94
N LEU A 342 20.96 -0.92 -5.28
CA LEU A 342 21.82 -1.65 -6.22
C LEU A 342 23.24 -1.09 -6.25
N LEU A 343 23.39 0.24 -6.23
CA LEU A 343 24.71 0.88 -6.15
C LEU A 343 25.37 0.59 -4.81
N PHE A 344 24.61 0.68 -3.71
CA PHE A 344 25.09 0.31 -2.38
C PHE A 344 25.58 -1.15 -2.34
N ALA A 345 24.76 -2.08 -2.85
CA ALA A 345 25.15 -3.49 -2.92
C ALA A 345 26.36 -3.72 -3.85
N ALA A 346 26.49 -2.97 -4.94
CA ALA A 346 27.67 -3.02 -5.81
C ALA A 346 28.91 -2.37 -5.20
N GLY A 347 28.78 -1.58 -4.13
CA GLY A 347 29.86 -0.77 -3.57
C GLY A 347 30.21 0.41 -4.48
N ARG A 348 29.20 1.12 -4.99
CA ARG A 348 29.34 2.30 -5.86
C ARG A 348 28.68 3.51 -5.24
N THR A 349 29.28 4.68 -5.45
CA THR A 349 28.73 5.94 -4.96
C THR A 349 27.67 6.44 -5.94
N ASN A 350 26.53 6.88 -5.43
CA ASN A 350 25.52 7.55 -6.25
C ASN A 350 25.94 9.01 -6.51
N VAL A 351 25.92 9.45 -7.77
CA VAL A 351 26.26 10.83 -8.15
C VAL A 351 25.33 11.85 -7.48
N ALA A 352 24.06 11.51 -7.34
CA ALA A 352 23.06 12.37 -6.72
C ALA A 352 22.71 11.89 -5.29
N PRO A 353 22.43 12.81 -4.35
CA PRO A 353 22.08 12.45 -2.97
C PRO A 353 20.69 11.82 -2.83
N HIS A 354 19.83 11.98 -3.85
CA HIS A 354 18.47 11.46 -3.86
C HIS A 354 18.27 10.57 -5.09
N ASP A 355 17.71 9.37 -4.89
CA ASP A 355 17.24 8.49 -5.97
C ASP A 355 15.71 8.26 -5.90
N TYR A 356 15.10 8.58 -4.76
CA TYR A 356 13.71 8.29 -4.46
C TYR A 356 12.79 9.48 -4.82
N TRP A 357 12.48 9.66 -6.11
CA TRP A 357 11.75 10.85 -6.59
C TRP A 357 10.34 10.52 -7.06
N TYR A 358 9.40 11.34 -6.63
CA TYR A 358 8.02 11.39 -7.06
C TYR A 358 7.82 12.48 -8.09
N PRO A 359 6.84 12.34 -9.00
CA PRO A 359 6.30 13.50 -9.69
C PRO A 359 5.92 14.57 -8.66
N GLY A 360 6.58 15.72 -8.63
CA GLY A 360 6.34 16.78 -7.64
C GLY A 360 7.44 16.94 -6.59
N ARG A 361 8.22 15.88 -6.31
CA ARG A 361 9.37 15.96 -5.40
C ARG A 361 10.49 14.97 -5.75
N PRO A 362 11.73 15.43 -5.92
CA PRO A 362 12.14 16.79 -5.70
C PRO A 362 11.67 17.71 -6.83
N ASP A 363 11.72 19.02 -6.59
CA ASP A 363 11.15 20.00 -7.49
C ASP A 363 12.01 20.22 -8.74
N ARG A 364 11.61 21.16 -9.61
CA ARG A 364 12.35 21.51 -10.82
C ARG A 364 13.75 22.07 -10.53
N ALA A 365 13.95 22.71 -9.38
CA ALA A 365 15.26 23.25 -9.00
C ALA A 365 16.22 22.12 -8.65
N GLU A 366 15.75 21.09 -7.95
CA GLU A 366 16.53 19.89 -7.69
C GLU A 366 16.80 19.07 -8.95
N GLU A 367 15.81 18.94 -9.86
CA GLU A 367 16.04 18.33 -11.17
C GLU A 367 17.20 19.02 -11.91
N ALA A 368 17.23 20.36 -11.91
CA ALA A 368 18.31 21.15 -12.50
C ALA A 368 19.65 20.94 -11.76
N ARG A 369 19.65 20.84 -10.43
CA ARG A 369 20.86 20.56 -9.64
C ARG A 369 21.45 19.20 -9.99
N VAL A 370 20.62 18.17 -10.06
CA VAL A 370 21.04 16.80 -10.38
C VAL A 370 21.52 16.71 -11.83
N LEU A 371 20.87 17.40 -12.76
CA LEU A 371 21.37 17.54 -14.12
C LEU A 371 22.76 18.18 -14.17
N GLY A 372 23.03 19.19 -13.34
CA GLY A 372 24.38 19.75 -13.18
C GLY A 372 25.38 18.70 -12.72
N LEU A 373 25.07 17.96 -11.65
CA LEU A 373 25.93 16.89 -11.13
C LEU A 373 26.20 15.79 -12.16
N LEU A 374 25.20 15.39 -12.95
CA LEU A 374 25.34 14.38 -13.99
C LEU A 374 26.19 14.87 -15.17
N ARG A 375 26.07 16.15 -15.54
CA ARG A 375 26.90 16.77 -16.59
C ARG A 375 28.36 16.90 -16.18
N ASP A 376 28.61 17.16 -14.89
CA ASP A 376 29.97 17.28 -14.36
C ASP A 376 30.62 15.90 -14.17
N ALA A 377 29.91 14.96 -13.55
CA ALA A 377 30.44 13.63 -13.27
C ALA A 377 30.49 12.70 -14.49
N ARG A 378 29.58 12.90 -15.45
CA ARG A 378 29.37 12.08 -16.67
C ARG A 378 29.49 10.57 -16.39
N PRO A 379 28.70 10.01 -15.46
CA PRO A 379 28.86 8.61 -15.04
C PRO A 379 28.76 7.68 -16.25
N ARG A 380 29.57 6.61 -16.27
CA ARG A 380 29.55 5.64 -17.38
C ARG A 380 28.24 4.86 -17.43
N PHE A 381 27.63 4.61 -16.28
CA PHE A 381 26.39 3.84 -16.16
C PHE A 381 25.33 4.55 -15.32
N ILE A 382 24.08 4.36 -15.74
CA ILE A 382 22.85 4.74 -15.03
C ILE A 382 22.04 3.46 -14.78
N VAL A 383 21.47 3.32 -13.59
CA VAL A 383 20.59 2.19 -13.23
C VAL A 383 19.17 2.68 -13.02
N THR A 384 18.23 2.19 -13.81
CA THR A 384 16.82 2.59 -13.78
C THR A 384 15.87 1.40 -13.74
N LEU A 385 14.58 1.66 -13.54
CA LEU A 385 13.53 0.67 -13.67
C LEU A 385 13.05 0.59 -15.13
N GLY A 386 13.09 -0.61 -15.71
CA GLY A 386 12.52 -0.94 -17.02
C GLY A 386 11.07 -1.41 -16.96
N ARG A 387 10.62 -1.91 -15.80
CA ARG A 387 9.23 -2.29 -15.48
C ARG A 387 8.95 -2.12 -13.97
N GLY A 388 7.67 -1.96 -13.60
CA GLY A 388 7.19 -2.54 -12.34
C GLY A 388 7.41 -1.81 -11.00
N TRP A 389 7.31 -0.49 -10.90
CA TRP A 389 6.76 0.14 -9.69
C TRP A 389 5.77 1.22 -10.10
N ASN A 390 4.48 0.93 -10.01
CA ASN A 390 3.41 1.87 -10.39
C ASN A 390 3.55 3.24 -9.71
N PHE A 391 4.20 3.26 -8.55
CA PHE A 391 4.48 4.46 -7.77
C PHE A 391 5.47 5.43 -8.47
N PHE A 392 6.33 4.93 -9.35
CA PHE A 392 7.32 5.70 -10.13
C PHE A 392 7.05 5.69 -11.64
N ALA A 393 5.92 5.11 -12.06
CA ALA A 393 5.54 4.98 -13.46
C ALA A 393 5.59 6.30 -14.25
N GLU A 394 5.22 7.40 -13.59
CA GLU A 394 5.17 8.75 -14.18
C GLU A 394 6.45 9.56 -13.97
N ALA A 395 7.45 9.02 -13.26
CA ALA A 395 8.69 9.77 -12.99
C ALA A 395 9.41 10.22 -14.28
N PRO A 396 9.55 9.38 -15.33
CA PRO A 396 10.19 9.84 -16.58
C PRO A 396 9.40 10.94 -17.31
N VAL A 397 8.07 10.92 -17.22
CA VAL A 397 7.19 11.95 -17.83
C VAL A 397 7.31 13.26 -17.07
N TYR A 398 7.32 13.19 -15.74
CA TYR A 398 7.40 14.37 -14.90
C TYR A 398 8.77 15.08 -15.03
N PHE A 399 9.87 14.33 -14.95
CA PHE A 399 11.23 14.84 -15.05
C PHE A 399 11.73 14.86 -16.50
N GLU A 400 11.03 15.61 -17.35
CA GLU A 400 11.28 15.69 -18.79
C GLU A 400 12.70 16.14 -19.17
N ASN A 401 13.31 17.08 -18.44
CA ASN A 401 14.67 17.54 -18.74
C ASN A 401 15.69 16.45 -18.43
N LEU A 402 15.50 15.77 -17.31
CA LEU A 402 16.30 14.60 -16.93
C LEU A 402 16.16 13.48 -17.94
N ARG A 403 14.93 13.16 -18.36
CA ARG A 403 14.66 12.18 -19.41
C ARG A 403 15.35 12.57 -20.71
N SER A 404 15.21 13.81 -21.15
CA SER A 404 15.82 14.30 -22.39
C SER A 404 17.34 14.17 -22.37
N PHE A 405 17.98 14.51 -21.25
CA PHE A 405 19.41 14.30 -21.05
C PHE A 405 19.81 12.82 -21.13
N VAL A 406 19.11 11.95 -20.40
CA VAL A 406 19.43 10.51 -20.38
C VAL A 406 19.25 9.88 -21.75
N VAL A 407 18.15 10.15 -22.44
CA VAL A 407 17.90 9.62 -23.80
C VAL A 407 18.90 10.17 -24.82
N GLY A 408 19.33 11.42 -24.64
CA GLY A 408 20.36 12.04 -25.48
C GLY A 408 21.74 11.41 -25.29
N GLU A 409 22.16 11.12 -24.06
CA GLU A 409 23.55 10.76 -23.74
C GLU A 409 23.78 9.27 -23.43
N TYR A 410 22.72 8.50 -23.19
CA TYR A 410 22.79 7.10 -22.75
C TYR A 410 21.93 6.17 -23.63
N ARG A 411 22.27 4.88 -23.63
CA ARG A 411 21.47 3.81 -24.26
C ARG A 411 21.43 2.57 -23.38
N LEU A 412 20.42 1.73 -23.56
CA LEU A 412 20.30 0.46 -22.85
C LEU A 412 21.52 -0.43 -23.13
N ALA A 413 22.18 -0.89 -22.07
CA ALA A 413 23.33 -1.78 -22.13
C ALA A 413 22.99 -3.18 -21.59
N ALA A 414 22.20 -3.26 -20.53
CA ALA A 414 21.74 -4.53 -19.97
C ALA A 414 20.36 -4.40 -19.33
N ARG A 415 19.59 -5.50 -19.32
CA ARG A 415 18.31 -5.61 -18.63
C ARG A 415 18.27 -6.90 -17.81
N PHE A 416 18.05 -6.78 -16.50
CA PHE A 416 17.95 -7.91 -15.57
C PHE A 416 16.64 -7.80 -14.79
N GLY A 417 15.69 -8.70 -15.06
CA GLY A 417 14.35 -8.59 -14.46
C GLY A 417 13.76 -7.22 -14.78
N ARG A 418 13.54 -6.40 -13.76
CA ARG A 418 13.02 -5.04 -13.91
C ARG A 418 14.05 -3.92 -13.95
N TYR A 419 15.33 -4.24 -13.82
CA TYR A 419 16.40 -3.25 -13.76
C TYR A 419 17.06 -3.08 -15.11
N ASP A 420 17.12 -1.83 -15.57
CA ASP A 420 17.80 -1.43 -16.78
C ASP A 420 19.11 -0.74 -16.39
N VAL A 421 20.21 -1.19 -16.99
CA VAL A 421 21.50 -0.51 -16.92
C VAL A 421 21.72 0.20 -18.25
N LEU A 422 21.79 1.52 -18.21
CA LEU A 422 22.06 2.37 -19.35
C LEU A 422 23.53 2.75 -19.35
N ALA A 423 24.23 2.58 -20.46
CA ALA A 423 25.60 3.03 -20.65
C ALA A 423 25.63 4.35 -21.41
N ARG A 424 26.59 5.21 -21.08
CA ARG A 424 26.87 6.43 -21.86
C ARG A 424 27.19 6.03 -23.29
N ARG A 425 26.70 6.79 -24.29
CA ARG A 425 26.74 6.37 -25.71
C ARG A 425 28.14 5.98 -26.20
N ASP A 426 29.16 6.78 -25.89
CA ASP A 426 30.56 6.49 -26.23
C ASP A 426 31.08 5.19 -25.61
N VAL A 427 30.71 4.90 -24.35
CA VAL A 427 31.03 3.63 -23.67
C VAL A 427 30.32 2.47 -24.34
N ALA A 428 29.04 2.66 -24.64
CA ALA A 428 28.21 1.65 -25.25
C ALA A 428 28.68 1.34 -26.68
N ASP A 429 29.09 2.35 -27.45
CA ASP A 429 29.62 2.21 -28.82
C ASP A 429 30.99 1.54 -28.84
N ALA A 430 31.81 1.76 -27.81
CA ALA A 430 33.11 1.12 -27.66
C ALA A 430 33.04 -0.37 -27.31
N ASP A 431 31.93 -0.83 -26.71
CA ASP A 431 31.73 -2.24 -26.35
C ASP A 431 30.35 -2.75 -26.83
N PRO A 432 30.27 -3.32 -28.04
CA PRO A 432 29.03 -3.88 -28.57
C PRO A 432 28.64 -5.20 -27.90
N SER A 433 29.46 -5.76 -27.00
CA SER A 433 29.17 -7.02 -26.31
C SER A 433 28.23 -6.86 -25.12
N PHE A 434 27.85 -5.62 -24.78
CA PHE A 434 26.81 -5.39 -23.78
C PHE A 434 25.54 -6.16 -24.12
N PRO A 435 24.95 -6.91 -23.18
CA PRO A 435 23.83 -7.80 -23.43
C PRO A 435 22.55 -7.00 -23.68
N VAL A 436 22.37 -6.54 -24.92
CA VAL A 436 21.14 -5.90 -25.37
C VAL A 436 20.10 -7.01 -25.56
N VAL A 437 19.22 -7.13 -24.56
CA VAL A 437 18.01 -7.98 -24.47
C VAL A 437 18.16 -9.23 -23.59
N ALA A 438 17.47 -9.15 -22.44
CA ALA A 438 17.10 -10.19 -21.48
C ALA A 438 17.97 -11.45 -21.48
N ALA A 439 18.86 -11.55 -20.49
CA ALA A 439 19.17 -12.88 -19.97
C ALA A 439 17.85 -13.46 -19.46
N ARG A 440 17.20 -14.32 -20.27
CA ARG A 440 16.14 -15.23 -19.81
C ARG A 440 16.70 -15.84 -18.53
N LEU A 441 16.09 -15.56 -17.37
CA LEU A 441 16.54 -16.09 -16.09
C LEU A 441 16.70 -17.60 -16.29
N ALA A 442 17.95 -18.07 -16.19
CA ALA A 442 18.32 -19.39 -16.65
C ALA A 442 17.59 -20.42 -15.77
N GLY A 443 16.63 -21.16 -16.35
CA GLY A 443 15.95 -22.26 -15.66
C GLY A 443 14.43 -22.26 -15.72
N ALA A 444 13.76 -21.18 -16.14
CA ALA A 444 12.31 -21.18 -16.24
C ALA A 444 11.83 -22.10 -17.39
N SER A 445 11.19 -23.21 -17.03
CA SER A 445 10.55 -24.12 -17.99
C SER A 445 9.37 -23.43 -18.68
N ASP A 446 8.97 -23.89 -19.87
CA ASP A 446 7.79 -23.33 -20.57
C ASP A 446 6.49 -23.48 -19.73
N ALA A 447 6.45 -24.46 -18.82
CA ALA A 447 5.37 -24.65 -17.86
C ALA A 447 5.30 -23.55 -16.78
N GLU A 448 6.42 -22.92 -16.41
CA GLU A 448 6.52 -21.86 -15.41
C GLU A 448 6.35 -20.44 -15.99
N SER A 449 6.27 -20.35 -17.32
CA SER A 449 6.16 -19.11 -18.09
C SER A 449 4.83 -18.99 -18.84
N GLY A 450 3.96 -20.02 -18.76
CA GLY A 450 2.65 -20.03 -19.40
C GLY A 450 1.55 -19.37 -18.56
N ARG A 451 0.40 -19.10 -19.19
CA ARG A 451 -0.81 -18.52 -18.56
C ARG A 451 -1.22 -19.22 -17.26
N GLU A 452 -1.09 -20.54 -17.17
CA GLU A 452 -1.51 -21.29 -15.98
C GLU A 452 -0.65 -20.95 -14.74
N ALA A 453 0.60 -20.53 -14.93
CA ALA A 453 1.49 -20.14 -13.83
C ALA A 453 1.02 -18.87 -13.10
N VAL A 454 0.15 -18.07 -13.72
CA VAL A 454 -0.38 -16.84 -13.09
C VAL A 454 -1.59 -17.10 -12.18
N LEU A 455 -2.14 -18.32 -12.17
CA LEU A 455 -3.32 -18.70 -11.39
C LEU A 455 -2.98 -19.01 -9.93
N VAL A 456 -2.13 -18.18 -9.32
CA VAL A 456 -1.67 -18.32 -7.94
C VAL A 456 -2.20 -17.18 -7.07
N GLY A 457 -2.55 -17.52 -5.81
CA GLY A 457 -3.12 -16.56 -4.87
C GLY A 457 -2.10 -15.57 -4.28
N ASN A 458 -0.81 -15.91 -4.27
CA ASN A 458 0.22 -15.01 -3.76
C ASN A 458 0.53 -13.91 -4.78
N LEU A 459 0.33 -12.64 -4.39
CA LEU A 459 0.49 -11.48 -5.28
C LEU A 459 1.90 -11.37 -5.88
N GLU A 460 2.95 -11.55 -5.08
CA GLU A 460 4.32 -11.40 -5.58
C GLU A 460 4.69 -12.51 -6.55
N ARG A 461 4.34 -13.77 -6.25
CA ARG A 461 4.55 -14.88 -7.21
C ARG A 461 3.73 -14.71 -8.47
N ARG A 462 2.47 -14.27 -8.35
CA ARG A 462 1.59 -14.00 -9.50
C ARG A 462 2.15 -12.91 -10.40
N ARG A 463 2.66 -11.82 -9.82
CA ARG A 463 3.29 -10.73 -10.57
C ARG A 463 4.51 -11.22 -11.35
N GLN A 464 5.41 -11.96 -10.70
CA GLN A 464 6.60 -12.52 -11.36
C GLN A 464 6.21 -13.51 -12.47
N ALA A 465 5.20 -14.36 -12.23
CA ALA A 465 4.66 -15.25 -13.25
C ALA A 465 4.07 -14.47 -14.43
N ALA A 466 3.38 -13.34 -14.17
CA ALA A 466 2.86 -12.48 -15.23
C ALA A 466 3.99 -11.86 -16.06
N TRP A 467 5.09 -11.44 -15.44
CA TRP A 467 6.27 -10.95 -16.16
C TRP A 467 6.89 -12.02 -17.06
N ARG A 468 7.09 -13.24 -16.55
CA ARG A 468 7.57 -14.37 -17.37
C ARG A 468 6.64 -14.65 -18.53
N TRP A 469 5.33 -14.62 -18.27
CA TRP A 469 4.34 -14.80 -19.32
C TRP A 469 4.39 -13.69 -20.37
N MET A 470 4.48 -12.43 -19.98
CA MET A 470 4.61 -11.32 -20.94
C MET A 470 5.92 -11.40 -21.74
N ASP A 471 7.01 -11.87 -21.14
CA ASP A 471 8.29 -12.05 -21.84
C ASP A 471 8.21 -13.20 -22.87
N ALA A 472 7.37 -14.21 -22.65
CA ALA A 472 7.18 -15.36 -23.55
C ALA A 472 5.95 -15.25 -24.48
N LEU A 473 5.07 -14.25 -24.27
CA LEU A 473 3.78 -14.14 -24.94
C LEU A 473 3.91 -14.03 -26.47
N THR A 474 3.10 -14.81 -27.18
CA THR A 474 3.06 -14.82 -28.64
C THR A 474 1.79 -14.16 -29.21
N PRO A 475 1.83 -13.62 -30.44
CA PRO A 475 0.64 -13.11 -31.12
C PRO A 475 -0.44 -14.18 -31.31
N ALA A 476 -0.05 -15.44 -31.54
CA ALA A 476 -0.98 -16.56 -31.72
C ALA A 476 -1.80 -16.84 -30.45
N GLU A 477 -1.16 -16.82 -29.28
CA GLU A 477 -1.87 -16.97 -28.00
C GLU A 477 -2.85 -15.82 -27.75
N THR A 478 -2.48 -14.60 -28.15
CA THR A 478 -3.33 -13.41 -28.00
C THR A 478 -4.53 -13.45 -28.94
N ALA A 479 -4.34 -13.92 -30.19
CA ALA A 479 -5.44 -14.13 -31.13
C ALA A 479 -6.38 -15.24 -30.67
N ALA A 480 -5.85 -16.28 -30.02
CA ALA A 480 -6.61 -17.40 -29.45
C ALA A 480 -7.04 -17.17 -28.00
N ALA A 481 -6.97 -15.93 -27.48
CA ALA A 481 -7.22 -15.64 -26.08
C ALA A 481 -8.60 -16.12 -25.62
N ARG A 482 -8.61 -16.77 -24.45
CA ARG A 482 -9.83 -17.20 -23.75
C ARG A 482 -9.66 -16.96 -22.26
N LEU A 483 -10.75 -16.54 -21.61
CA LEU A 483 -10.83 -16.56 -20.16
C LEU A 483 -10.98 -18.01 -19.66
N PRO A 484 -10.45 -18.33 -18.48
CA PRO A 484 -10.82 -19.55 -17.76
C PRO A 484 -12.34 -19.62 -17.54
N ASP A 485 -12.90 -20.83 -17.62
CA ASP A 485 -14.33 -21.08 -17.36
C ASP A 485 -14.67 -20.90 -15.88
N ASP A 486 -13.72 -21.19 -14.99
CA ASP A 486 -13.86 -20.96 -13.56
C ASP A 486 -13.68 -19.48 -13.22
N SER A 487 -14.67 -18.91 -12.50
CA SER A 487 -14.66 -17.49 -12.13
C SER A 487 -13.46 -17.09 -11.27
N ARG A 488 -12.98 -17.98 -10.39
CA ARG A 488 -11.81 -17.67 -9.54
C ARG A 488 -10.57 -17.53 -10.41
N ASP A 489 -10.35 -18.46 -11.33
CA ASP A 489 -9.17 -18.45 -12.18
C ASP A 489 -9.21 -17.28 -13.18
N ALA A 490 -10.39 -16.93 -13.71
CA ALA A 490 -10.56 -15.72 -14.52
C ALA A 490 -10.20 -14.44 -13.73
N LEU A 491 -10.61 -14.34 -12.46
CA LEU A 491 -10.24 -13.22 -11.59
C LEU A 491 -8.73 -13.19 -11.30
N LEU A 492 -8.09 -14.34 -11.04
CA LEU A 492 -6.63 -14.40 -10.82
C LEU A 492 -5.87 -13.97 -12.08
N LEU A 493 -6.31 -14.40 -13.26
CA LEU A 493 -5.70 -13.99 -14.53
C LEU A 493 -5.79 -12.48 -14.71
N LEU A 494 -6.97 -11.87 -14.54
CA LEU A 494 -7.13 -10.42 -14.68
C LEU A 494 -6.29 -9.64 -13.66
N ARG A 495 -6.17 -10.15 -12.42
CA ARG A 495 -5.27 -9.57 -11.41
C ARG A 495 -3.81 -9.70 -11.79
N ALA A 496 -3.39 -10.80 -12.40
CA ALA A 496 -2.04 -10.96 -12.91
C ALA A 496 -1.72 -9.91 -13.98
N LEU A 497 -2.66 -9.66 -14.89
CA LEU A 497 -2.54 -8.62 -15.91
C LEU A 497 -2.49 -7.22 -15.32
N ARG A 498 -3.31 -6.94 -14.30
CA ARG A 498 -3.28 -5.68 -13.56
C ARG A 498 -1.95 -5.45 -12.84
N ASP A 499 -1.41 -6.50 -12.23
CA ASP A 499 -0.24 -6.40 -11.33
C ASP A 499 1.10 -6.51 -12.08
N GLY A 500 1.13 -7.13 -13.26
CA GLY A 500 2.35 -7.38 -14.05
C GLY A 500 2.16 -7.58 -15.55
N GLY A 501 0.99 -7.32 -16.12
CA GLY A 501 0.77 -7.39 -17.56
C GLY A 501 1.21 -6.13 -18.31
N ASP A 502 1.19 -6.20 -19.65
CA ASP A 502 1.30 -5.05 -20.54
C ASP A 502 0.25 -5.10 -21.67
N ILE A 503 0.23 -4.06 -22.51
CA ILE A 503 -0.83 -3.87 -23.52
C ILE A 503 -0.97 -5.05 -24.50
N ARG A 504 0.05 -5.89 -24.67
CA ARG A 504 -0.03 -7.10 -25.51
C ARG A 504 -1.08 -8.08 -24.98
N ALA A 505 -1.42 -8.01 -23.69
CA ALA A 505 -2.46 -8.83 -23.06
C ALA A 505 -3.88 -8.20 -23.09
N ALA A 506 -4.11 -7.16 -23.91
CA ALA A 506 -5.40 -6.47 -24.01
C ALA A 506 -6.60 -7.41 -24.27
N ALA A 507 -6.38 -8.49 -25.02
CA ALA A 507 -7.37 -9.49 -25.36
C ALA A 507 -8.16 -10.02 -24.15
N TRP A 508 -7.45 -10.45 -23.10
CA TRP A 508 -8.06 -11.01 -21.89
C TRP A 508 -8.83 -9.97 -21.09
N ALA A 509 -8.36 -8.72 -21.05
CA ALA A 509 -9.09 -7.64 -20.39
C ALA A 509 -10.40 -7.33 -21.12
N ILE A 510 -10.39 -7.27 -22.46
CA ILE A 510 -11.59 -7.06 -23.28
C ILE A 510 -12.60 -8.21 -23.07
N LEU A 511 -12.14 -9.46 -23.10
CA LEU A 511 -12.99 -10.62 -22.79
C LEU A 511 -13.57 -10.54 -21.37
N GLY A 512 -12.77 -10.09 -20.39
CA GLY A 512 -13.20 -9.91 -19.01
C GLY A 512 -14.33 -8.89 -18.88
N PHE A 513 -14.24 -7.80 -19.63
CA PHE A 513 -15.27 -6.77 -19.65
C PHE A 513 -16.60 -7.26 -20.26
N GLU A 514 -16.52 -8.10 -21.29
CA GLU A 514 -17.68 -8.72 -21.94
C GLU A 514 -18.35 -9.83 -21.12
N SER A 515 -17.70 -10.31 -20.05
CA SER A 515 -18.27 -11.30 -19.15
C SER A 515 -19.61 -10.83 -18.56
N GLN A 516 -20.53 -11.77 -18.35
CA GLN A 516 -21.79 -11.53 -17.65
C GLN A 516 -21.61 -11.45 -16.12
N ASP A 517 -20.47 -11.93 -15.60
CA ASP A 517 -20.14 -11.82 -14.18
C ASP A 517 -19.66 -10.39 -13.86
N PRO A 518 -20.38 -9.62 -13.03
CA PRO A 518 -20.02 -8.25 -12.69
C PRO A 518 -18.67 -8.14 -11.95
N ARG A 519 -18.23 -9.19 -11.24
CA ARG A 519 -16.92 -9.20 -10.57
C ARG A 519 -15.80 -9.31 -11.58
N ILE A 520 -15.94 -10.19 -12.57
CA ILE A 520 -14.97 -10.36 -13.66
C ILE A 520 -14.91 -9.06 -14.48
N ARG A 521 -16.07 -8.47 -14.82
CA ARG A 521 -16.14 -7.18 -15.52
C ARG A 521 -15.45 -6.07 -14.73
N GLY A 522 -15.67 -5.99 -13.42
CA GLY A 522 -15.02 -5.00 -12.56
C GLY A 522 -13.49 -5.14 -12.53
N GLU A 523 -12.98 -6.36 -12.33
CA GLU A 523 -11.54 -6.61 -12.33
C GLU A 523 -10.91 -6.37 -13.72
N ALA A 524 -11.66 -6.62 -14.80
CA ALA A 524 -11.21 -6.32 -16.16
C ALA A 524 -11.05 -4.82 -16.41
N VAL A 525 -11.94 -3.98 -15.87
CA VAL A 525 -11.79 -2.52 -15.92
C VAL A 525 -10.50 -2.09 -15.22
N ASP A 526 -10.22 -2.64 -14.03
CA ASP A 526 -9.01 -2.30 -13.28
C ASP A 526 -7.74 -2.78 -14.02
N ALA A 527 -7.79 -3.96 -14.66
CA ALA A 527 -6.73 -4.42 -15.55
C ALA A 527 -6.52 -3.47 -16.74
N MET A 528 -7.57 -3.05 -17.46
CA MET A 528 -7.45 -2.11 -18.60
C MET A 528 -6.75 -0.80 -18.20
N LEU A 529 -7.10 -0.24 -17.04
CA LEU A 529 -6.48 0.98 -16.52
C LEU A 529 -4.99 0.76 -16.22
N ALA A 530 -4.64 -0.37 -15.60
CA ALA A 530 -3.25 -0.72 -15.31
C ALA A 530 -2.43 -0.98 -16.59
N LEU A 531 -2.98 -1.67 -17.59
CA LEU A 531 -2.31 -1.91 -18.87
C LEU A 531 -2.05 -0.59 -19.63
N THR A 532 -3.00 0.34 -19.58
CA THR A 532 -2.84 1.69 -20.16
C THR A 532 -1.72 2.46 -19.46
N GLN A 533 -1.67 2.38 -18.13
CA GLN A 533 -0.60 2.99 -17.34
C GLN A 533 0.77 2.38 -17.67
N ALA A 534 0.84 1.06 -17.80
CA ALA A 534 2.05 0.35 -18.20
C ALA A 534 2.54 0.80 -19.59
N LEU A 535 1.64 0.97 -20.56
CA LEU A 535 1.98 1.49 -21.88
C LEU A 535 2.55 2.91 -21.83
N ARG A 536 1.92 3.83 -21.10
CA ARG A 536 2.44 5.20 -20.94
C ARG A 536 3.85 5.19 -20.35
N SER A 537 4.06 4.36 -19.32
CA SER A 537 5.35 4.19 -18.68
C SER A 537 6.39 3.64 -19.65
N ALA A 538 6.02 2.65 -20.47
CA ALA A 538 6.91 2.06 -21.47
C ALA A 538 7.32 3.07 -22.54
N ARG A 539 6.40 3.92 -23.03
CA ARG A 539 6.71 5.00 -24.00
C ARG A 539 7.66 6.04 -23.42
N ALA A 540 7.55 6.32 -22.12
CA ALA A 540 8.30 7.39 -21.47
C ALA A 540 9.58 6.93 -20.77
N ARG A 541 9.83 5.62 -20.58
CA ARG A 541 10.97 5.16 -19.77
C ARG A 541 12.33 5.63 -20.28
N PHE A 542 13.29 5.78 -19.37
CA PHE A 542 14.64 6.27 -19.65
C PHE A 542 15.42 5.45 -20.68
N ALA A 543 15.16 4.15 -20.79
CA ALA A 543 15.79 3.29 -21.78
C ALA A 543 15.41 3.64 -23.23
N ASN A 544 14.26 4.31 -23.45
CA ASN A 544 13.76 4.77 -24.75
C ASN A 544 13.83 3.72 -25.87
N ASP A 545 13.43 2.49 -25.54
CA ASP A 545 13.47 1.28 -26.37
C ASP A 545 12.06 0.72 -26.63
N PHE A 546 11.01 1.53 -26.45
CA PHE A 546 9.65 1.11 -26.78
C PHE A 546 9.43 1.10 -28.29
N ASP A 547 8.99 -0.05 -28.82
CA ASP A 547 8.63 -0.22 -30.22
C ASP A 547 7.13 -0.50 -30.36
N ALA A 548 6.38 0.48 -30.86
CA ALA A 548 4.95 0.36 -31.12
C ALA A 548 4.64 -0.73 -32.17
N ALA A 549 5.52 -0.92 -33.16
CA ALA A 549 5.30 -1.89 -34.22
C ALA A 549 5.33 -3.33 -33.67
N SER A 550 6.19 -3.59 -32.68
CA SER A 550 6.23 -4.88 -31.97
C SER A 550 4.92 -5.26 -31.27
N CYS A 551 4.12 -4.28 -30.84
CA CYS A 551 2.84 -4.52 -30.18
C CYS A 551 1.70 -4.83 -31.17
N ARG A 552 1.80 -4.35 -32.41
CA ARG A 552 0.72 -4.43 -33.40
C ARG A 552 0.14 -5.85 -33.60
N PRO A 553 0.94 -6.92 -33.75
CA PRO A 553 0.41 -8.27 -33.94
C PRO A 553 -0.45 -8.78 -32.78
N PHE A 554 -0.23 -8.27 -31.56
CA PHE A 554 -0.96 -8.65 -30.36
C PHE A 554 -2.32 -7.95 -30.28
N VAL A 555 -2.36 -6.66 -30.63
CA VAL A 555 -3.56 -5.82 -30.42
C VAL A 555 -4.45 -5.69 -31.64
N ALA A 556 -3.92 -5.86 -32.86
CA ALA A 556 -4.67 -5.68 -34.10
C ALA A 556 -5.94 -6.54 -34.21
N PRO A 557 -5.95 -7.84 -33.81
CA PRO A 557 -7.17 -8.65 -33.83
C PRO A 557 -8.30 -8.13 -32.93
N TRP A 558 -7.98 -7.24 -31.99
CA TRP A 558 -8.88 -6.76 -30.95
C TRP A 558 -9.32 -5.30 -31.15
N ALA A 559 -8.84 -4.64 -32.21
CA ALA A 559 -9.11 -3.23 -32.47
C ALA A 559 -10.60 -2.91 -32.61
N GLU A 560 -11.38 -3.74 -33.31
CA GLU A 560 -12.82 -3.53 -33.47
C GLU A 560 -13.56 -3.60 -32.12
N ARG A 561 -13.22 -4.58 -31.29
CA ARG A 561 -13.81 -4.72 -29.95
C ARG A 561 -13.40 -3.56 -29.04
N ALA A 562 -12.17 -3.06 -29.16
CA ALA A 562 -11.72 -1.87 -28.46
C ALA A 562 -12.49 -0.61 -28.88
N ARG A 563 -12.86 -0.43 -30.16
CA ARG A 563 -13.70 0.70 -30.61
C ARG A 563 -15.03 0.78 -29.87
N ALA A 564 -15.65 -0.37 -29.56
CA ALA A 564 -16.88 -0.38 -28.79
C ALA A 564 -16.68 0.21 -27.37
N LEU A 565 -15.49 0.03 -26.78
CA LEU A 565 -15.13 0.55 -25.46
C LEU A 565 -14.84 2.06 -25.45
N ALA A 566 -14.49 2.66 -26.60
CA ALA A 566 -14.16 4.10 -26.70
C ALA A 566 -15.33 5.03 -26.33
N SER A 567 -16.56 4.50 -26.43
CA SER A 567 -17.79 5.17 -25.98
C SER A 567 -17.89 5.33 -24.46
N ILE A 568 -17.11 4.57 -23.69
CA ILE A 568 -17.11 4.58 -22.22
C ILE A 568 -15.96 5.46 -21.76
N ASP A 569 -16.25 6.64 -21.19
CA ASP A 569 -15.23 7.64 -20.79
C ASP A 569 -14.08 7.05 -19.98
N ARG A 570 -14.39 6.18 -19.01
CA ARG A 570 -13.38 5.54 -18.14
C ARG A 570 -12.46 4.57 -18.90
N LEU A 571 -12.91 3.98 -20.01
CA LEU A 571 -12.17 2.99 -20.81
C LEU A 571 -11.61 3.57 -22.11
N ARG A 572 -12.01 4.79 -22.49
CA ARG A 572 -11.51 5.46 -23.68
C ARG A 572 -9.98 5.48 -23.78
N PRO A 573 -9.21 5.80 -22.72
CA PRO A 573 -7.74 5.78 -22.82
C PRO A 573 -7.16 4.39 -23.17
N PHE A 574 -7.80 3.32 -22.72
CA PHE A 574 -7.41 1.94 -23.07
C PHE A 574 -7.79 1.62 -24.51
N ALA A 575 -9.01 1.97 -24.91
CA ALA A 575 -9.52 1.76 -26.26
C ALA A 575 -8.64 2.47 -27.30
N ASP A 576 -8.35 3.75 -27.08
CA ASP A 576 -7.52 4.58 -27.96
C ASP A 576 -6.13 3.99 -28.10
N ALA A 577 -5.52 3.52 -27.00
CA ALA A 577 -4.21 2.87 -27.03
C ALA A 577 -4.19 1.59 -27.89
N VAL A 578 -5.21 0.74 -27.77
CA VAL A 578 -5.33 -0.49 -28.58
C VAL A 578 -5.55 -0.15 -30.06
N ILE A 579 -6.39 0.84 -30.35
CA ILE A 579 -6.67 1.30 -31.72
C ILE A 579 -5.40 1.91 -32.35
N GLU A 580 -4.72 2.80 -31.64
CA GLU A 580 -3.47 3.45 -32.08
C GLU A 580 -2.41 2.40 -32.44
N LEU A 581 -2.15 1.46 -31.53
CA LEU A 581 -1.13 0.41 -31.73
C LEU A 581 -1.52 -0.62 -32.80
N SER A 582 -2.81 -0.77 -33.11
CA SER A 582 -3.25 -1.67 -34.20
C SER A 582 -2.89 -1.15 -35.59
N GLY A 583 -2.61 0.15 -35.72
CA GLY A 583 -2.43 0.83 -37.01
C GLY A 583 -3.74 0.99 -37.79
N ALA A 584 -4.89 0.81 -37.15
CA ALA A 584 -6.17 1.21 -37.71
C ALA A 584 -6.29 2.74 -37.55
N ALA A 585 -6.37 3.47 -38.67
CA ALA A 585 -6.56 4.91 -38.65
C ALA A 585 -7.76 5.29 -37.77
N THR A 586 -7.60 6.36 -36.99
CA THR A 586 -8.71 7.07 -36.36
C THR A 586 -9.49 7.81 -37.47
N ASP A 587 -10.23 7.06 -38.29
CA ASP A 587 -11.16 7.63 -39.26
C ASP A 587 -12.28 8.31 -38.48
N GLY A 588 -12.15 9.62 -38.25
CA GLY A 588 -13.23 10.44 -37.68
C GLY A 588 -12.82 11.51 -36.68
N ALA A 589 -11.78 12.31 -36.95
CA ALA A 589 -11.57 13.56 -36.22
C ALA A 589 -10.94 14.69 -37.05
N ASP A 590 -11.23 14.76 -38.36
CA ASP A 590 -11.26 16.04 -39.05
C ASP A 590 -12.57 16.74 -38.66
N ARG A 591 -12.60 17.33 -37.47
CA ARG A 591 -13.44 18.50 -37.22
C ARG A 591 -12.60 19.71 -37.58
N GLU A 592 -12.84 20.24 -38.77
CA GLU A 592 -12.41 21.58 -39.16
C GLU A 592 -12.69 22.57 -38.01
N PRO A 593 -11.74 23.46 -37.69
CA PRO A 593 -12.04 24.62 -36.86
C PRO A 593 -12.86 25.60 -37.69
N SER A 594 -14.19 25.51 -37.62
CA SER A 594 -15.04 26.60 -38.10
C SER A 594 -14.90 27.79 -37.15
N GLY A 595 -14.01 28.71 -37.54
CA GLY A 595 -13.93 30.04 -36.96
C GLY A 595 -15.13 30.91 -37.35
N THR A 596 -15.47 31.81 -36.42
CA THR A 596 -16.27 33.06 -36.57
C THR A 596 -17.78 32.88 -36.83
N SER A 597 -18.70 33.48 -36.07
CA SER A 597 -18.82 34.91 -35.72
C SER A 597 -19.89 35.19 -34.63
N SER A 598 -19.70 36.29 -33.89
CA SER A 598 -20.67 37.20 -33.25
C SER A 598 -21.89 36.63 -32.50
N HIS A 599 -21.93 36.75 -31.17
CA HIS A 599 -22.38 37.93 -30.39
C HIS A 599 -22.17 37.69 -28.90
#